data_AF-A0ABD3GUU1-F1
#
_entry.id   AF-A0ABD3GUU1-F1
#
_cell.length_a   1.000
_cell.length_b   1.000
_cell.length_c   1.000
_cell.angle_alpha   90.00
_cell.angle_beta   90.00
_cell.angle_gamma   90.00
#
_symmetry.space_group_name_H-M   'P 1'
#
loop_
_entity.id
_entity.type
_entity.pdbx_description
1 polymer ?
#
loop_
_entity_poly.entity_id
_entity_poly.type
_entity_poly.pdbx_seq_one_letter_code
_entity_poly.pdbx_strand_id
1 'polypeptide(L)'
;MMGPGLRTKRRLTPEQRTMLDECPSERDLAEALAMLPNGKSPGIDDYTKETMMILWPVIGHLYSGAMAEFWVDGKIPHSFKKGLLVLLPKMEDPEILGQWHPITMLNITYKVIANIK
;
A
#
# COMPACT_ATOMS: atom_id res chain seq x y z
N MET A 1 -30.54 8.45 -22.30
CA MET A 1 -30.09 7.15 -22.84
C MET A 1 -28.92 6.67 -22.02
N MET A 2 -29.09 5.67 -21.16
CA MET A 2 -27.98 5.03 -20.43
C MET A 2 -27.38 3.94 -21.31
N GLY A 3 -26.06 4.00 -21.53
CA GLY A 3 -25.32 2.99 -22.30
C GLY A 3 -25.32 1.61 -21.61
N PRO A 4 -25.14 0.52 -22.37
CA PRO A 4 -25.14 -0.83 -21.81
C PRO A 4 -23.98 -1.00 -20.83
N GLY A 5 -24.32 -1.31 -19.57
CA GLY A 5 -23.35 -1.58 -18.51
C GLY A 5 -22.44 -2.73 -18.88
N LEU A 6 -21.13 -2.52 -18.76
CA LEU A 6 -20.09 -3.54 -18.89
C LEU A 6 -20.26 -4.62 -17.82
N ARG A 7 -21.06 -5.66 -18.09
CA ARG A 7 -21.07 -6.90 -17.30
C ARG A 7 -20.02 -7.86 -17.84
N THR A 8 -18.80 -7.81 -17.31
CA THR A 8 -17.78 -8.84 -17.55
C THR A 8 -18.17 -10.12 -16.80
N LYS A 9 -18.45 -11.22 -17.52
CA LYS A 9 -18.81 -12.54 -16.96
C LYS A 9 -17.60 -13.37 -16.48
N ARG A 10 -16.47 -12.76 -16.12
CA ARG A 10 -15.34 -13.52 -15.54
C ARG A 10 -15.56 -13.66 -14.04
N ARG A 11 -15.76 -14.90 -13.59
CA ARG A 11 -15.80 -15.26 -12.16
C ARG A 11 -14.51 -15.99 -11.81
N LEU A 12 -14.01 -15.73 -10.61
CA LEU A 12 -12.90 -16.48 -10.04
C LEU A 12 -13.31 -17.94 -9.83
N THR A 13 -12.40 -18.88 -10.14
CA THR A 13 -12.54 -20.28 -9.76
C THR A 13 -12.47 -20.42 -8.23
N PRO A 14 -12.98 -21.52 -7.64
CA PRO A 14 -12.84 -21.76 -6.20
C PRO A 14 -11.39 -21.69 -5.72
N GLU A 15 -10.46 -22.21 -6.52
CA GLU A 15 -9.02 -22.20 -6.24
C GLU A 15 -8.47 -20.77 -6.23
N GLN A 16 -8.86 -19.95 -7.21
CA GLN A 16 -8.45 -18.54 -7.27
C GLN A 16 -8.98 -17.71 -6.10
N ARG A 17 -10.17 -18.02 -5.60
CA ARG A 17 -10.70 -17.36 -4.39
C ARG A 17 -9.89 -17.73 -3.17
N THR A 18 -9.68 -19.03 -2.99
CA THR A 18 -8.91 -19.55 -1.85
C THR A 18 -7.51 -18.92 -1.83
N MET A 19 -6.83 -18.91 -2.98
CA MET A 19 -5.52 -18.28 -3.14
C MET A 19 -5.51 -16.78 -2.76
N LEU A 20 -6.57 -16.03 -3.09
CA LEU A 20 -6.65 -14.59 -2.77
C LEU A 20 -7.01 -14.30 -1.30
N ASP A 21 -7.59 -15.27 -0.61
CA ASP A 21 -7.94 -15.17 0.81
C ASP A 21 -6.78 -15.63 1.72
N GLU A 22 -5.78 -16.31 1.16
CA GLU A 22 -4.58 -16.77 1.88
C GLU A 22 -3.75 -15.59 2.41
N CYS A 23 -3.27 -15.74 3.64
CA CYS A 23 -2.37 -14.76 4.22
C CYS A 23 -1.05 -14.74 3.44
N PRO A 24 -0.54 -13.56 3.04
CA PRO A 24 0.73 -13.45 2.35
C PRO A 24 1.87 -14.01 3.20
N SER A 25 2.76 -14.79 2.58
CA SER A 25 3.97 -15.26 3.23
C SER A 25 5.00 -14.14 3.37
N GLU A 26 6.04 -14.34 4.19
CA GLU A 26 7.16 -13.39 4.26
C GLU A 26 7.80 -13.14 2.89
N ARG A 27 7.86 -14.18 2.06
CA ARG A 27 8.35 -14.08 0.69
C ARG A 27 7.46 -13.16 -0.15
N ASP A 28 6.14 -13.34 -0.10
CA ASP A 28 5.20 -12.52 -0.87
C ASP A 28 5.30 -11.04 -0.47
N LEU A 29 5.46 -10.78 0.84
CA LEU A 29 5.67 -9.42 1.36
C LEU A 29 7.00 -8.82 0.90
N ALA A 30 8.08 -9.61 0.92
CA ALA A 30 9.39 -9.17 0.42
C ALA A 30 9.36 -8.87 -1.08
N GLU A 31 8.68 -9.71 -1.87
CA GLU A 31 8.50 -9.50 -3.31
C GLU A 31 7.64 -8.24 -3.57
N ALA A 32 6.53 -8.07 -2.84
CA ALA A 32 5.68 -6.88 -2.93
C ALA A 32 6.46 -5.59 -2.60
N LEU A 33 7.30 -5.62 -1.55
CA LEU A 33 8.21 -4.53 -1.20
C LEU A 33 9.23 -4.26 -2.32
N ALA A 34 9.86 -5.30 -2.85
CA ALA A 34 10.86 -5.19 -3.90
C ALA A 34 10.32 -4.61 -5.21
N MET A 35 9.04 -4.86 -5.53
CA MET A 35 8.37 -4.30 -6.70
C MET A 35 8.02 -2.81 -6.58
N LEU A 36 8.02 -2.23 -5.37
CA LEU A 36 7.76 -0.79 -5.22
C LEU A 36 8.86 0.02 -5.93
N PRO A 37 8.55 1.21 -6.46
CA PRO A 37 9.58 2.04 -7.10
C PRO A 37 10.55 2.64 -6.06
N ASN A 38 11.83 2.77 -6.44
CA ASN A 38 12.84 3.42 -5.62
C ASN A 38 12.71 4.95 -5.63
N GLY A 39 13.37 5.62 -4.68
CA GLY A 39 13.49 7.08 -4.62
C GLY A 39 12.15 7.80 -4.38
N LYS A 40 11.22 7.14 -3.68
CA LYS A 40 9.94 7.72 -3.30
C LYS A 40 9.99 8.26 -1.89
N SER A 41 9.26 9.35 -1.66
CA SER A 41 9.09 9.93 -0.34
C SER A 41 8.42 8.93 0.63
N PRO A 42 8.85 8.92 1.90
CA PRO A 42 8.25 8.08 2.92
C PRO A 42 6.86 8.57 3.32
N GLY A 43 6.17 7.80 4.15
CA GLY A 43 4.95 8.26 4.83
C GLY A 43 5.28 9.10 6.07
N ILE A 44 4.35 9.11 7.03
CA ILE A 44 4.56 9.81 8.33
C ILE A 44 5.50 9.03 9.27
N ASP A 45 5.86 7.80 8.89
CA ASP A 45 6.76 6.91 9.63
C ASP A 45 8.22 6.99 9.17
N ASP A 46 8.52 7.85 8.18
CA ASP A 46 9.85 8.06 7.59
C ASP A 46 10.52 6.81 6.97
N TYR A 47 9.79 5.70 6.85
CA TYR A 47 10.32 4.49 6.21
C TYR A 47 10.11 4.51 4.70
N THR A 48 11.22 4.36 3.97
CA THR A 48 11.21 4.14 2.52
C THR A 48 11.33 2.66 2.19
N LYS A 49 11.14 2.31 0.91
CA LYS A 49 11.41 0.97 0.40
C LYS A 49 12.84 0.53 0.71
N GLU A 50 13.81 1.40 0.45
CA GLU A 50 15.24 1.13 0.61
C GLU A 50 15.57 0.86 2.08
N THR A 51 15.00 1.65 2.99
CA THR A 51 15.16 1.46 4.44
C THR A 51 14.59 0.12 4.88
N MET A 52 13.39 -0.24 4.40
CA MET A 52 12.78 -1.55 4.69
C MET A 52 13.59 -2.71 4.11
N MET A 53 14.13 -2.59 2.89
CA MET A 53 14.98 -3.62 2.29
C MET A 53 16.29 -3.83 3.06
N ILE A 54 16.91 -2.75 3.54
CA ILE A 54 18.11 -2.84 4.38
C ILE A 54 17.81 -3.54 5.71
N LEU A 55 16.67 -3.23 6.31
CA LEU A 55 16.26 -3.79 7.60
C LEU A 55 15.63 -5.19 7.49
N TRP A 56 15.18 -5.60 6.29
CA TRP A 56 14.42 -6.83 6.07
C TRP A 56 15.05 -8.09 6.69
N PRO A 57 16.39 -8.33 6.58
CA PRO A 57 17.01 -9.50 7.21
C PRO A 57 16.82 -9.57 8.74
N VAL A 58 16.56 -8.43 9.38
CA VAL A 58 16.35 -8.31 10.82
C VAL A 58 14.86 -8.26 11.16
N ILE A 59 14.05 -7.51 10.41
CA ILE A 59 12.65 -7.23 10.78
C ILE A 59 11.62 -8.03 9.97
N GLY A 60 12.02 -8.72 8.90
CA GLY A 60 11.10 -9.39 7.97
C GLY A 60 10.15 -10.38 8.66
N HIS A 61 10.69 -11.21 9.55
CA HIS A 61 9.91 -12.17 10.34
C HIS A 61 8.92 -11.50 11.32
N LEU A 62 9.30 -10.38 11.94
CA LEU A 62 8.39 -9.62 12.83
C LEU A 62 7.29 -8.93 12.02
N TYR A 63 7.67 -8.37 10.88
CA TYR A 63 6.76 -7.69 9.97
C TYR A 63 5.73 -8.66 9.39
N SER A 64 6.15 -9.86 8.98
CA SER A 64 5.26 -10.92 8.47
C SER A 64 4.35 -11.47 9.57
N GLY A 65 4.85 -11.65 10.78
CA GLY A 65 4.03 -12.03 11.94
C GLY A 65 2.93 -11.00 12.22
N ALA A 66 3.27 -9.71 12.24
CA ALA A 66 2.29 -8.64 12.41
C ALA A 66 1.27 -8.59 11.26
N MET A 67 1.70 -8.82 10.02
CA MET A 67 0.78 -8.95 8.86
C MET A 67 -0.22 -10.08 9.08
N ALA A 68 0.25 -11.25 9.49
CA ALA A 68 -0.60 -12.43 9.69
C ALA A 68 -1.65 -12.19 10.78
N GLU A 69 -1.28 -11.57 11.89
CA GLU A 69 -2.21 -11.22 12.97
C GLU A 69 -3.38 -10.38 12.46
N PHE A 70 -3.09 -9.28 11.76
CA PHE A 70 -4.19 -8.44 11.30
C PHE A 70 -4.92 -8.95 10.05
N TRP A 71 -4.31 -9.87 9.29
CA TRP A 71 -4.98 -10.57 8.20
C TRP A 71 -6.11 -11.44 8.75
N VAL A 72 -5.83 -12.18 9.82
CA VAL A 72 -6.82 -12.99 10.54
C VAL A 72 -7.89 -12.11 11.19
N ASP A 73 -7.50 -11.02 11.84
CA ASP A 73 -8.46 -10.11 12.50
C ASP A 73 -9.27 -9.24 11.52
N GLY A 74 -8.85 -9.16 10.25
CA GLY A 74 -9.44 -8.30 9.22
C GLY A 74 -9.27 -6.80 9.51
N LYS A 75 -8.30 -6.41 10.35
CA LYS A 75 -8.16 -5.03 10.87
C LYS A 75 -6.75 -4.49 10.78
N ILE A 76 -6.47 -3.74 9.73
CA ILE A 76 -5.20 -3.04 9.58
C ILE A 76 -5.01 -2.01 10.72
N PRO A 77 -3.87 -2.04 11.45
CA PRO A 77 -3.54 -1.07 12.48
C PRO A 77 -3.67 0.37 12.01
N HIS A 78 -4.17 1.25 12.90
CA HIS A 78 -4.41 2.65 12.51
C HIS A 78 -3.13 3.36 12.04
N SER A 79 -2.00 3.08 12.69
CA SER A 79 -0.68 3.61 12.31
C SER A 79 -0.33 3.31 10.85
N PHE A 80 -0.61 2.11 10.35
CA PHE A 80 -0.26 1.70 8.98
C PHE A 80 -1.08 2.39 7.90
N LYS A 81 -2.31 2.80 8.22
CA LYS A 81 -3.21 3.51 7.30
C LYS A 81 -3.17 5.04 7.47
N LYS A 82 -2.21 5.58 8.22
CA LYS A 82 -1.98 7.04 8.25
C LYS A 82 -1.30 7.49 6.96
N GLY A 83 -1.72 8.66 6.48
CA GLY A 83 -1.09 9.34 5.37
C GLY A 83 -0.76 10.78 5.76
N LEU A 84 0.34 11.29 5.21
CA LEU A 84 0.74 12.69 5.36
C LEU A 84 0.22 13.48 4.16
N LEU A 85 -0.67 14.45 4.40
CA LEU A 85 -1.15 15.35 3.35
C LEU A 85 -0.13 16.47 3.13
N VAL A 86 0.41 16.55 1.92
CA VAL A 86 1.32 17.60 1.46
C VAL A 86 0.63 18.39 0.36
N LEU A 87 0.73 19.71 0.42
CA LEU A 87 0.21 20.61 -0.61
C LEU A 87 1.37 21.09 -1.48
N LEU A 88 1.34 20.78 -2.77
CA LEU A 88 2.31 21.30 -3.74
C LEU A 88 1.70 22.47 -4.52
N PRO A 89 2.41 23.58 -4.72
CA PRO A 89 1.90 24.71 -5.48
C PRO A 89 1.74 24.35 -6.97
N LYS A 90 0.63 24.76 -7.61
CA LYS A 90 0.45 24.66 -9.08
C LYS A 90 1.17 25.76 -9.85
N MET A 91 1.39 26.88 -9.18
CA MET A 91 1.89 28.13 -9.73
C MET A 91 2.65 28.89 -8.65
N GLU A 92 3.39 29.92 -9.06
CA GLU A 92 3.99 30.88 -8.13
C GLU A 92 2.89 31.58 -7.33
N ASP A 93 3.17 31.80 -6.04
CA ASP A 93 2.30 32.50 -5.07
C ASP A 93 0.82 32.06 -5.07
N PRO A 94 0.52 30.81 -4.67
CA PRO A 94 -0.85 30.34 -4.58
C PRO A 94 -1.61 30.98 -3.41
N GLU A 95 -2.72 31.64 -3.71
CA GLU A 95 -3.57 32.38 -2.76
C GLU A 95 -4.83 31.61 -2.36
N ILE A 96 -5.30 30.66 -3.18
CA ILE A 96 -6.53 29.89 -2.92
C ILE A 96 -6.30 28.37 -2.94
N LEU A 97 -7.13 27.62 -2.22
CA LEU A 97 -7.01 26.14 -2.11
C LEU A 97 -6.99 25.43 -3.47
N GLY A 98 -7.70 25.94 -4.48
CA GLY A 98 -7.74 25.37 -5.82
C GLY A 98 -6.39 25.42 -6.57
N GLN A 99 -5.46 26.27 -6.14
CA GLN A 99 -4.12 26.43 -6.70
C GLN A 99 -3.09 25.45 -6.09
N TRP A 100 -3.52 24.56 -5.20
CA TRP A 100 -2.66 23.53 -4.62
C TRP A 100 -3.00 22.14 -5.19
N HIS A 101 -1.99 21.30 -5.31
CA HIS A 101 -2.11 19.87 -5.56
C HIS A 101 -2.00 19.14 -4.21
N PRO A 102 -3.11 18.59 -3.68
CA PRO A 102 -3.01 17.71 -2.54
C PRO A 102 -2.38 16.38 -2.95
N ILE A 103 -1.32 15.99 -2.27
CA ILE A 103 -0.69 14.68 -2.39
C ILE A 103 -0.68 14.03 -1.02
N THR A 104 -1.23 12.82 -0.93
CA THR A 104 -1.15 12.01 0.29
C THR A 104 0.05 11.08 0.19
N MET A 105 1.05 11.27 1.05
CA MET A 105 2.15 10.34 1.20
C MET A 105 1.73 9.21 2.14
N LEU A 106 1.74 7.97 1.64
CA LEU A 106 1.33 6.78 2.38
C LEU A 106 2.54 6.07 2.99
N ASN A 107 2.34 5.49 4.18
CA ASN A 107 3.33 4.63 4.83
C ASN A 107 3.70 3.44 3.93
N ILE A 108 4.95 2.98 4.05
CA ILE A 108 5.46 1.89 3.22
C ILE A 108 4.66 0.60 3.42
N THR A 109 4.22 0.33 4.65
CA THR A 109 3.39 -0.83 4.97
C THR A 109 2.09 -0.86 4.17
N TYR A 110 1.40 0.29 4.05
CA TYR A 110 0.19 0.38 3.23
C TYR A 110 0.49 0.08 1.76
N LYS A 111 1.59 0.62 1.23
CA LYS A 111 2.02 0.40 -0.15
C LYS A 111 2.37 -1.07 -0.41
N VAL A 112 2.99 -1.76 0.55
CA VAL A 112 3.28 -3.20 0.47
C VAL A 112 1.98 -4.00 0.41
N ILE A 113 1.04 -3.76 1.34
CA ILE A 113 -0.25 -4.47 1.38
C ILE A 113 -1.02 -4.30 0.06
N ALA A 114 -1.04 -3.08 -0.49
CA ALA A 114 -1.72 -2.79 -1.74
C ALA A 114 -1.06 -3.40 -2.99
N ASN A 115 0.16 -3.94 -2.86
CA ASN A 115 0.97 -4.46 -3.97
C ASN A 115 1.25 -5.97 -3.86
N ILE A 116 0.58 -6.66 -2.92
CA ILE A 116 0.52 -8.14 -2.88
C ILE A 116 -0.27 -8.64 -4.09
N LYS A 117 0.18 -9.75 -4.69
CA LYS A 117 -0.39 -10.32 -5.92
C LYS A 117 -1.14 -11.63 -5.67
#